data_AF-F4BZX2-F1
#
_entry.id   AF-F4BZX2-F1
#
_cell.length_a   1.000
_cell.length_b   1.000
_cell.length_c   1.000
_cell.angle_alpha   90.00
_cell.angle_beta   90.00
_cell.angle_gamma   90.00
#
_symmetry.space_group_name_H-M   'P 1'
#
loop_
_entity.id
_entity.type
_entity.pdbx_description
1 polymer ?
#
loop_
_entity_poly.entity_id
_entity_poly.type
_entity_poly.pdbx_seq_one_letter_code
_entity_poly.pdbx_strand_id
1 'polypeptide(L)'
;MNSKSCSIPQSCSELEIDLKRLDRTLQAAHRSSIDIKDAYDFYVLALKEFNKENLSDSFLYCDRANYELTSAVNEAKINIRGSRFHSLRTISYFFQLYGLYAIVFAVLAILFFSMLIYQHPQAEILDVPLWSSFFAGLGASAQILTGVAEDLRRYGLATRYKRLWYMAIPLISMVFGYMAYLISSSGLIALNDGIGDGVFSIMFICFLTGFLTKWIINRLSRLSRDI
;
A
#
# COMPACT_ATOMS: atom_id res chain seq x y z
N MET A 1 22.12 -2.83 -25.87
CA MET A 1 21.00 -2.42 -26.74
C MET A 1 19.99 -3.54 -26.74
N ASN A 2 18.90 -3.41 -25.97
CA ASN A 2 17.73 -4.28 -26.08
C ASN A 2 16.56 -3.37 -26.46
N SER A 3 16.31 -3.25 -27.76
CA SER A 3 15.07 -2.67 -28.27
C SER A 3 13.93 -3.56 -27.81
N LYS A 4 13.18 -3.14 -26.78
CA LYS A 4 11.84 -3.66 -26.59
C LYS A 4 11.09 -3.39 -27.89
N SER A 5 10.75 -4.45 -28.61
CA SER A 5 9.89 -4.39 -29.78
C SER A 5 8.63 -3.62 -29.44
N CYS A 6 8.32 -2.55 -30.20
CA CYS A 6 6.96 -1.99 -30.27
C CYS A 6 6.04 -3.04 -30.88
N SER A 7 5.64 -4.04 -30.11
CA SER A 7 4.59 -4.98 -30.49
C SER A 7 3.25 -4.40 -30.06
N ILE A 8 2.34 -4.23 -31.01
CA ILE A 8 0.94 -3.94 -30.75
C ILE A 8 0.41 -5.04 -29.81
N PRO A 9 -0.34 -4.70 -28.74
CA PRO A 9 -0.88 -5.69 -27.81
C PRO A 9 -1.67 -6.76 -28.58
N GLN A 10 -1.40 -8.02 -28.29
CA GLN A 10 -1.97 -9.15 -29.03
C GLN A 10 -3.38 -9.49 -28.54
N SER A 11 -3.81 -8.90 -27.41
CA SER A 11 -5.10 -9.16 -26.78
C SER A 11 -5.72 -7.89 -26.17
N CYS A 12 -7.05 -7.86 -26.15
CA CYS A 12 -7.83 -6.82 -25.49
C CYS A 12 -7.50 -6.70 -23.98
N SER A 13 -7.16 -7.82 -23.33
CA SER A 13 -6.82 -7.85 -21.90
C SER A 13 -5.48 -7.19 -21.56
N GLU A 14 -4.48 -7.24 -22.45
CA GLU A 14 -3.20 -6.56 -22.24
C GLU A 14 -3.38 -5.03 -22.25
N LEU A 15 -4.10 -4.53 -23.26
CA LEU A 15 -4.37 -3.10 -23.40
C LEU A 15 -5.24 -2.56 -22.26
N GLU A 16 -6.19 -3.35 -21.76
CA GLU A 16 -6.99 -2.99 -20.59
C GLU A 16 -6.12 -2.81 -19.33
N ILE A 17 -5.12 -3.68 -19.13
CA ILE A 17 -4.18 -3.57 -18.01
C ILE A 17 -3.34 -2.30 -18.14
N ASP A 18 -2.85 -2.00 -19.34
CA ASP A 18 -2.04 -0.80 -19.59
C ASP A 18 -2.84 0.49 -19.39
N LEU A 19 -4.10 0.54 -19.84
CA LEU A 19 -5.00 1.67 -19.59
C LEU A 19 -5.28 1.86 -18.09
N LYS A 20 -5.52 0.77 -17.33
CA LYS A 20 -5.67 0.84 -15.87
C LYS A 20 -4.39 1.30 -15.17
N ARG A 21 -3.22 0.93 -15.71
CA ARG A 21 -1.93 1.37 -15.18
C ARG A 21 -1.70 2.86 -15.42
N LEU A 22 -2.00 3.32 -16.63
CA LEU A 22 -1.90 4.71 -17.05
C LEU A 22 -2.85 5.64 -16.27
N ASP A 23 -4.09 5.22 -16.03
CA ASP A 23 -5.01 5.97 -15.14
C ASP A 23 -4.39 6.24 -13.77
N ARG A 24 -3.78 5.21 -13.17
CA ARG A 24 -3.16 5.33 -11.84
C ARG A 24 -1.93 6.22 -11.83
N THR A 25 -1.10 6.17 -12.87
CA THR A 25 0.07 7.05 -12.98
C THR A 25 -0.38 8.51 -13.17
N LEU A 26 -1.41 8.75 -13.99
CA LEU A 26 -2.02 10.08 -14.15
C LEU A 26 -2.59 10.60 -12.83
N GLN A 27 -3.35 9.78 -12.09
CA GLN A 27 -3.88 10.17 -10.78
C GLN A 27 -2.77 10.51 -9.77
N ALA A 28 -1.66 9.76 -9.74
CA ALA A 28 -0.52 10.05 -8.88
C ALA A 28 0.21 11.35 -9.27
N ALA A 29 0.34 11.61 -10.57
CA ALA A 29 0.94 12.84 -11.08
C ALA A 29 0.08 14.05 -10.76
N HIS A 30 -1.24 13.96 -10.99
CA HIS A 30 -2.20 15.01 -10.65
C HIS A 30 -2.19 15.34 -9.16
N ARG A 31 -2.22 14.33 -8.28
CA ARG A 31 -2.13 14.50 -6.82
C ARG A 31 -0.80 15.08 -6.34
N SER A 32 0.22 15.05 -7.17
CA SER A 32 1.53 15.64 -6.90
C SER A 32 1.69 17.03 -7.55
N SER A 33 0.59 17.61 -8.04
CA SER A 33 0.54 18.93 -8.68
C SER A 33 1.44 19.04 -9.92
N ILE A 34 1.54 17.94 -10.68
CA ILE A 34 2.15 17.92 -12.01
C ILE A 34 1.04 18.21 -13.02
N ASP A 35 1.29 19.10 -13.98
CA ASP A 35 0.35 19.37 -15.06
C ASP A 35 0.31 18.16 -16.01
N ILE A 36 -0.86 17.57 -16.18
CA ILE A 36 -1.06 16.34 -16.96
C ILE A 36 -2.18 16.50 -17.99
N LYS A 37 -2.61 17.73 -18.28
CA LYS A 37 -3.78 17.97 -19.13
C LYS A 37 -3.69 17.22 -20.47
N ASP A 38 -2.59 17.40 -21.18
CA ASP A 38 -2.38 16.78 -22.49
C ASP A 38 -2.32 15.26 -22.42
N ALA A 39 -1.63 14.73 -21.39
CA ALA A 39 -1.56 13.29 -21.16
C ALA A 39 -2.93 12.67 -20.82
N TYR A 40 -3.78 13.41 -20.09
CA TYR A 40 -5.13 13.00 -19.75
C TYR A 40 -6.07 13.02 -20.97
N ASP A 41 -5.96 14.03 -21.83
CA ASP A 41 -6.75 14.12 -23.06
C ASP A 41 -6.46 12.93 -24.00
N PHE A 42 -5.18 12.56 -24.16
CA PHE A 42 -4.81 11.35 -24.92
C PHE A 42 -5.27 10.06 -24.25
N TYR A 43 -5.28 9.98 -22.92
CA TYR A 43 -5.84 8.83 -22.20
C TYR A 43 -7.34 8.65 -22.45
N VAL A 44 -8.11 9.76 -22.46
CA VAL A 44 -9.54 9.72 -22.76
C VAL A 44 -9.80 9.27 -24.21
N LEU A 45 -8.97 9.72 -25.16
CA LEU A 45 -9.02 9.23 -26.54
C LEU A 45 -8.71 7.72 -26.63
N ALA A 46 -7.71 7.26 -25.90
CA ALA A 46 -7.35 5.84 -25.84
C ALA A 46 -8.51 4.98 -25.30
N LEU A 47 -9.19 5.43 -24.23
CA LEU A 47 -10.39 4.77 -23.70
C LEU A 47 -11.55 4.75 -24.70
N LYS A 48 -11.77 5.86 -25.42
CA LYS A 48 -12.83 5.96 -26.41
C LYS A 48 -12.63 4.99 -27.56
N GLU A 49 -11.40 4.86 -28.06
CA GLU A 49 -11.07 3.89 -29.11
C GLU A 49 -11.06 2.45 -28.60
N PHE A 50 -10.68 2.22 -27.34
CA PHE A 50 -10.78 0.91 -26.70
C PHE A 50 -12.24 0.41 -26.66
N ASN A 51 -13.17 1.29 -26.25
CA ASN A 51 -14.60 0.98 -26.19
C ASN A 51 -15.24 0.74 -27.56
N LYS A 52 -14.60 1.17 -28.65
CA LYS A 52 -15.00 0.88 -30.03
C LYS A 52 -14.33 -0.38 -30.58
N GLU A 53 -13.58 -1.12 -29.75
CA GLU A 53 -12.78 -2.30 -30.14
C GLU A 53 -11.65 -1.99 -31.14
N ASN A 54 -11.27 -0.72 -31.27
CA ASN A 54 -10.16 -0.28 -32.13
C ASN A 54 -8.83 -0.32 -31.37
N LEU A 55 -8.25 -1.52 -31.28
CA LEU A 55 -7.06 -1.79 -30.45
C LEU A 55 -5.81 -1.03 -30.92
N SER A 56 -5.61 -0.86 -32.23
CA SER A 56 -4.40 -0.19 -32.76
C SER A 56 -4.37 1.29 -32.38
N ASP A 57 -5.48 1.99 -32.58
CA ASP A 57 -5.55 3.43 -32.28
C ASP A 57 -5.56 3.66 -30.76
N SER A 58 -6.25 2.79 -30.02
CA SER A 58 -6.24 2.82 -28.56
C SER A 58 -4.82 2.64 -27.99
N PHE A 59 -4.05 1.68 -28.52
CA PHE A 59 -2.64 1.51 -28.15
C PHE A 59 -1.79 2.74 -28.50
N LEU A 60 -1.97 3.31 -29.69
CA LEU A 60 -1.22 4.50 -30.13
C LEU A 60 -1.48 5.70 -29.21
N TYR A 61 -2.74 5.95 -28.85
CA TYR A 61 -3.10 7.02 -27.91
C TYR A 61 -2.61 6.74 -26.50
N CYS A 62 -2.59 5.47 -26.07
CA CYS A 62 -2.02 5.07 -24.78
C CYS A 62 -0.50 5.32 -24.72
N ASP A 63 0.24 5.01 -25.80
CA ASP A 63 1.67 5.30 -25.88
C ASP A 63 1.94 6.81 -25.90
N ARG A 64 1.14 7.56 -26.66
CA ARG A 64 1.17 9.04 -26.68
C ARG A 64 0.94 9.63 -25.29
N ALA A 65 -0.07 9.15 -24.56
CA ALA A 65 -0.36 9.60 -23.21
C ALA A 65 0.81 9.33 -22.24
N ASN A 66 1.47 8.17 -22.35
CA ASN A 66 2.67 7.86 -21.56
C ASN A 66 3.85 8.78 -21.89
N TYR A 67 4.02 9.11 -23.17
CA TYR A 67 5.05 10.06 -23.62
C TYR A 67 4.82 11.44 -23.01
N GLU A 68 3.61 12.00 -23.15
CA GLU A 68 3.27 13.31 -22.60
C GLU A 68 3.38 13.34 -21.07
N LEU A 69 2.95 12.27 -20.39
CA LEU A 69 3.13 12.13 -18.95
C LEU A 69 4.61 12.16 -18.54
N THR A 70 5.47 11.45 -19.28
CA THR A 70 6.91 11.43 -19.02
C THR A 70 7.54 12.80 -19.28
N SER A 71 7.07 13.51 -20.30
CA SER A 71 7.47 14.89 -20.60
C SER A 71 7.12 15.82 -19.44
N ALA A 72 5.85 15.81 -19.00
CA ALA A 72 5.38 16.62 -17.88
C ALA A 72 6.13 16.35 -16.56
N VAL A 73 6.40 15.08 -16.25
CA VAL A 73 7.19 14.71 -15.06
C VAL A 73 8.63 15.23 -15.17
N ASN A 74 9.21 15.24 -16.37
CA ASN A 74 10.55 15.76 -16.60
C ASN A 74 10.61 17.30 -16.56
N GLU A 75 9.57 17.97 -17.02
CA GLU A 75 9.43 19.43 -16.93
C GLU A 75 9.26 19.89 -15.48
N ALA A 76 8.58 19.09 -14.65
CA ALA A 76 8.44 19.34 -13.22
C ALA A 76 9.76 19.25 -12.43
N LYS A 77 10.88 18.84 -13.04
CA LYS A 77 12.21 18.79 -12.40
C LYS A 77 12.82 20.19 -12.29
N ILE A 78 13.61 20.42 -11.24
CA ILE A 78 14.32 21.70 -11.06
C ILE A 78 15.57 21.67 -11.95
N ASN A 79 15.76 22.69 -12.78
CA ASN A 79 16.99 22.84 -13.57
C ASN A 79 17.93 23.86 -12.88
N ILE A 80 19.08 23.39 -12.38
CA ILE A 80 20.13 24.24 -11.82
C ILE A 80 21.38 24.04 -12.64
N ARG A 81 21.87 25.10 -13.31
CA ARG A 81 23.12 25.09 -14.10
C ARG A 81 23.20 23.91 -15.09
N GLY A 82 22.11 23.63 -15.80
CA GLY A 82 22.03 22.56 -16.80
C GLY A 82 21.82 21.15 -16.23
N SER A 83 21.85 20.98 -14.90
CA SER A 83 21.55 19.71 -14.23
C SER A 83 20.09 19.66 -13.79
N ARG A 84 19.38 18.59 -14.18
CA ARG A 84 17.97 18.35 -13.81
C ARG A 84 17.89 17.56 -12.50
N PHE A 85 17.43 18.21 -11.44
CA PHE A 85 17.19 17.61 -10.13
C PHE A 85 15.71 17.30 -9.90
N HIS A 86 15.44 16.27 -9.12
CA HIS A 86 14.07 15.95 -8.71
C HIS A 86 13.50 17.06 -7.83
N SER A 87 12.39 17.68 -8.26
CA SER A 87 11.62 18.61 -7.43
C SER A 87 10.82 17.87 -6.37
N LEU A 88 10.35 18.59 -5.33
CA LEU A 88 9.42 18.05 -4.33
C LEU A 88 8.18 17.41 -4.95
N ARG A 89 7.69 17.95 -6.09
CA ARG A 89 6.55 17.41 -6.84
C ARG A 89 6.88 16.06 -7.45
N THR A 90 8.05 15.95 -8.10
CA THR A 90 8.50 14.67 -8.68
C THR A 90 8.81 13.62 -7.61
N ILE A 91 9.35 14.03 -6.46
CA ILE A 91 9.58 13.13 -5.31
C ILE A 91 8.23 12.64 -4.75
N SER A 92 7.27 13.55 -4.53
CA SER A 92 5.91 13.19 -4.12
C SER A 92 5.28 12.20 -5.10
N TYR A 93 5.43 12.44 -6.41
CA TYR A 93 4.93 11.53 -7.44
C TYR A 93 5.48 10.12 -7.29
N PHE A 94 6.80 9.96 -7.16
CA PHE A 94 7.41 8.64 -6.97
C PHE A 94 7.00 7.99 -5.64
N PHE A 95 6.87 8.77 -4.57
CA PHE A 95 6.43 8.26 -3.28
C PHE A 95 4.99 7.77 -3.32
N GLN A 96 4.11 8.43 -4.07
CA GLN A 96 2.74 7.99 -4.29
C GLN A 96 2.68 6.77 -5.20
N LEU A 97 3.46 6.75 -6.28
CA LEU A 97 3.46 5.67 -7.27
C LEU A 97 3.95 4.34 -6.68
N TYR A 98 5.02 4.37 -5.90
CA TYR A 98 5.61 3.17 -5.32
C TYR A 98 5.14 2.86 -3.89
N GLY A 99 4.27 3.71 -3.32
CA GLY A 99 3.78 3.53 -1.96
C GLY A 99 4.87 3.70 -0.90
N LEU A 100 5.93 4.45 -1.19
CA LEU A 100 7.06 4.68 -0.27
C LEU A 100 6.60 5.32 1.05
N TYR A 101 5.53 6.14 1.04
CA TYR A 101 4.94 6.64 2.27
C TYR A 101 4.52 5.50 3.21
N ALA A 102 3.80 4.49 2.68
CA ALA A 102 3.35 3.37 3.50
C ALA A 102 4.52 2.55 4.06
N ILE A 103 5.60 2.40 3.28
CA ILE A 103 6.83 1.74 3.73
C ILE A 103 7.47 2.52 4.88
N VAL A 104 7.69 3.82 4.71
CA VAL A 104 8.30 4.67 5.75
C VAL A 104 7.48 4.61 7.04
N PHE A 105 6.16 4.76 6.95
CA PHE A 105 5.30 4.68 8.13
C PHE A 105 5.30 3.31 8.80
N ALA A 106 5.28 2.22 8.02
CA ALA A 106 5.34 0.87 8.58
C ALA A 106 6.69 0.59 9.28
N VAL A 107 7.80 1.04 8.68
CA VAL A 107 9.13 0.90 9.31
C VAL A 107 9.21 1.72 10.59
N LEU A 108 8.75 2.98 10.58
CA LEU A 108 8.71 3.81 11.78
C LEU A 108 7.82 3.20 12.87
N ALA A 109 6.67 2.64 12.50
CA ALA A 109 5.79 1.94 13.44
C ALA A 109 6.47 0.70 14.04
N ILE A 110 7.18 -0.09 13.22
CA ILE A 110 7.95 -1.25 13.71
C ILE A 110 8.99 -0.82 14.73
N LEU A 111 9.77 0.23 14.42
CA LEU A 111 10.77 0.76 15.35
C LEU A 111 10.13 1.26 16.64
N PHE A 112 9.02 2.00 16.53
CA PHE A 112 8.29 2.53 17.67
C PHE A 112 7.74 1.43 18.58
N PHE A 113 7.02 0.44 18.04
CA PHE A 113 6.49 -0.66 18.84
C PHE A 113 7.59 -1.56 19.41
N SER A 114 8.67 -1.81 18.67
CA SER A 114 9.82 -2.57 19.18
C SER A 114 10.49 -1.84 20.35
N MET A 115 10.64 -0.52 20.26
CA MET A 115 11.15 0.32 21.34
C MET A 115 10.25 0.26 22.58
N LEU A 116 8.92 0.35 22.40
CA LEU A 116 7.96 0.24 23.51
C LEU A 116 8.01 -1.12 24.21
N ILE A 117 8.09 -2.21 23.45
CA ILE A 117 8.23 -3.57 24.00
C ILE A 117 9.53 -3.71 24.79
N TYR A 118 10.64 -3.17 24.28
CA TYR A 118 11.94 -3.23 24.93
C TYR A 118 12.00 -2.41 26.22
N GLN A 119 11.44 -1.20 26.22
CA GLN A 119 11.50 -0.29 27.37
C GLN A 119 10.47 -0.61 28.46
N HIS A 120 9.31 -1.14 28.08
CA HIS A 120 8.19 -1.39 28.99
C HIS A 120 7.68 -2.83 28.91
N PRO A 121 8.54 -3.86 29.14
CA PRO A 121 8.15 -5.26 28.98
C PRO A 121 7.16 -5.74 30.05
N GLN A 122 7.15 -5.12 31.22
CA GLN A 122 6.31 -5.48 32.37
C GLN A 122 5.12 -4.51 32.57
N ALA A 123 4.88 -3.61 31.62
CA ALA A 123 3.80 -2.64 31.76
C ALA A 123 2.44 -3.29 31.42
N GLU A 124 1.46 -3.09 32.30
CA GLU A 124 0.16 -3.73 32.24
C GLU A 124 -0.96 -2.70 32.48
N ILE A 125 -2.11 -2.93 31.85
CA ILE A 125 -3.36 -2.19 32.11
C ILE A 125 -4.44 -3.23 32.36
N LEU A 126 -5.10 -3.17 33.53
CA LEU A 126 -6.16 -4.13 33.91
C LEU A 126 -5.68 -5.59 33.79
N ASP A 127 -4.48 -5.88 34.31
CA ASP A 127 -3.82 -7.20 34.26
C ASP A 127 -3.55 -7.74 32.83
N VAL A 128 -3.66 -6.88 31.81
CA VAL A 128 -3.28 -7.20 30.43
C VAL A 128 -1.95 -6.55 30.10
N PRO A 129 -0.94 -7.33 29.68
CA PRO A 129 0.35 -6.78 29.31
C PRO A 129 0.28 -5.98 28.02
N LEU A 130 0.84 -4.77 28.05
CA LEU A 130 0.82 -3.84 26.92
C LEU A 130 1.59 -4.36 25.70
N TRP A 131 2.54 -5.28 25.90
CA TRP A 131 3.22 -5.94 24.78
C TRP A 131 2.23 -6.63 23.84
N SER A 132 1.09 -7.14 24.32
CA SER A 132 0.06 -7.78 23.47
C SER A 132 -0.45 -6.83 22.38
N SER A 133 -0.74 -5.59 22.77
CA SER A 133 -1.19 -4.52 21.88
C SER A 133 -0.07 -4.11 20.92
N PHE A 134 1.17 -4.01 21.41
CA PHE A 134 2.32 -3.64 20.58
C PHE A 134 2.69 -4.70 19.55
N PHE A 135 2.62 -5.99 19.90
CA PHE A 135 2.81 -7.10 18.96
C PHE A 135 1.75 -7.10 17.85
N ALA A 136 0.50 -6.75 18.16
CA ALA A 136 -0.51 -6.53 17.13
C ALA A 136 -0.23 -5.29 16.25
N GLY A 137 0.36 -4.24 16.81
CA GLY A 137 0.92 -3.11 16.06
C GLY A 137 2.01 -3.53 15.06
N LEU A 138 2.93 -4.40 15.49
CA LEU A 138 3.97 -5.00 14.65
C LEU A 138 3.38 -5.83 13.51
N GLY A 139 2.41 -6.71 13.82
CA GLY A 139 1.74 -7.54 12.82
C GLY A 139 1.04 -6.72 11.75
N ALA A 140 0.32 -5.67 12.15
CA ALA A 140 -0.34 -4.75 11.23
C ALA A 140 0.66 -3.98 10.35
N SER A 141 1.80 -3.60 10.91
CA SER A 141 2.88 -2.94 10.15
C SER A 141 3.52 -3.89 9.12
N ALA A 142 3.73 -5.16 9.48
CA ALA A 142 4.18 -6.19 8.55
C ALA A 142 3.16 -6.45 7.43
N GLN A 143 1.86 -6.40 7.73
CA GLN A 143 0.79 -6.49 6.72
C GLN A 143 0.86 -5.34 5.71
N ILE A 144 1.17 -4.12 6.16
CA ILE A 144 1.33 -2.97 5.27
C ILE A 144 2.50 -3.21 4.31
N LEU A 145 3.67 -3.61 4.83
CA LEU A 145 4.85 -3.87 4.01
C LEU A 145 4.61 -4.99 2.98
N THR A 146 4.05 -6.11 3.41
CA THR A 146 3.77 -7.25 2.52
C THR A 146 2.78 -6.89 1.42
N GLY A 147 1.73 -6.11 1.71
CA GLY A 147 0.79 -5.72 0.68
C GLY A 147 1.32 -4.61 -0.25
N VAL A 148 2.25 -3.76 0.18
CA VAL A 148 2.97 -2.85 -0.75
C VAL A 148 3.89 -3.66 -1.66
N ALA A 149 4.63 -4.64 -1.12
CA ALA A 149 5.49 -5.52 -1.92
C ALA A 149 4.67 -6.33 -2.94
N GLU A 150 3.51 -6.83 -2.56
CA GLU A 150 2.63 -7.59 -3.46
C GLU A 150 2.01 -6.70 -4.55
N ASP A 151 1.63 -5.47 -4.23
CA ASP A 151 1.14 -4.50 -5.22
C ASP A 151 2.23 -4.14 -6.24
N LEU A 152 3.47 -3.92 -5.77
CA LEU A 152 4.62 -3.68 -6.63
C LEU A 152 4.92 -4.89 -7.52
N ARG A 153 4.87 -6.11 -6.96
CA ARG A 153 5.11 -7.36 -7.70
C ARG A 153 4.06 -7.60 -8.79
N ARG A 154 2.78 -7.36 -8.50
CA ARG A 154 1.67 -7.65 -9.41
C ARG A 154 1.40 -6.55 -10.43
N TYR A 155 1.51 -5.28 -10.04
CA TYR A 155 1.05 -4.15 -10.84
C TYR A 155 2.16 -3.15 -11.17
N GLY A 156 3.36 -3.30 -10.59
CA GLY A 156 4.46 -2.35 -10.77
C GLY A 156 4.23 -0.98 -10.11
N LEU A 157 3.18 -0.84 -9.29
CA LEU A 157 2.78 0.37 -8.58
C LEU A 157 1.91 0.04 -7.37
N ALA A 158 1.88 0.92 -6.36
CA ALA A 158 1.08 0.74 -5.16
C ALA A 158 -0.39 1.14 -5.41
N THR A 159 -1.33 0.23 -5.18
CA THR A 159 -2.74 0.40 -5.62
C THR A 159 -3.72 0.53 -4.48
N ARG A 160 -3.43 -0.12 -3.34
CA ARG A 160 -4.42 -0.36 -2.28
C ARG A 160 -4.29 0.54 -1.05
N TYR A 161 -3.37 1.50 -1.04
CA TYR A 161 -3.02 2.24 0.18
C TYR A 161 -3.40 3.72 0.10
N LYS A 162 -4.52 4.07 0.77
CA LYS A 162 -4.91 5.46 1.02
C LYS A 162 -4.09 6.02 2.20
N ARG A 163 -3.65 7.28 2.09
CA ARG A 163 -2.72 7.95 3.04
C ARG A 163 -3.07 7.77 4.53
N LEU A 164 -4.33 7.89 4.89
CA LEU A 164 -4.74 7.86 6.31
C LEU A 164 -4.72 6.46 6.91
N TRP A 165 -4.95 5.43 6.08
CA TRP A 165 -5.17 4.08 6.58
C TRP A 165 -3.90 3.38 7.05
N TYR A 166 -2.73 3.67 6.46
CA TYR A 166 -1.49 3.05 6.94
C TYR A 166 -1.04 3.60 8.31
N MET A 167 -1.50 4.78 8.75
CA MET A 167 -1.23 5.29 10.10
C MET A 167 -2.28 4.78 11.10
N ALA A 168 -3.54 4.70 10.69
CA ALA A 168 -4.61 4.26 11.58
C ALA A 168 -4.59 2.74 11.83
N ILE A 169 -4.24 1.92 10.83
CA ILE A 169 -4.28 0.45 10.93
C ILE A 169 -3.43 -0.08 12.10
N PRO A 170 -2.16 0.34 12.28
CA PRO A 170 -1.35 -0.14 13.40
C PRO A 170 -1.84 0.33 14.77
N LEU A 171 -2.58 1.44 14.85
CA LEU A 171 -3.19 1.91 16.11
C LEU A 171 -4.47 1.13 16.43
N ILE A 172 -5.32 0.89 15.42
CA ILE A 172 -6.53 0.09 15.58
C ILE A 172 -6.17 -1.36 15.93
N SER A 173 -5.09 -1.89 15.37
CA SER A 173 -4.65 -3.25 15.68
C SER A 173 -4.24 -3.43 17.14
N MET A 174 -3.84 -2.37 17.84
CA MET A 174 -3.57 -2.44 19.29
C MET A 174 -4.80 -2.90 20.06
N VAL A 175 -5.99 -2.38 19.73
CA VAL A 175 -7.25 -2.79 20.36
C VAL A 175 -7.54 -4.26 20.09
N PHE A 176 -7.32 -4.73 18.86
CA PHE A 176 -7.50 -6.13 18.53
C PHE A 176 -6.47 -7.03 19.24
N GLY A 177 -5.23 -6.57 19.42
CA GLY A 177 -4.21 -7.27 20.20
C GLY A 177 -4.57 -7.43 21.67
N TYR A 178 -5.09 -6.36 22.29
CA TYR A 178 -5.62 -6.40 23.65
C TYR A 178 -6.74 -7.44 23.80
N MET A 179 -7.71 -7.43 22.87
CA MET A 179 -8.83 -8.39 22.88
C MET A 179 -8.34 -9.83 22.62
N ALA A 180 -7.37 -10.02 21.74
CA ALA A 180 -6.78 -11.34 21.47
C ALA A 180 -6.10 -11.90 22.70
N TYR A 181 -5.37 -11.07 23.46
CA TYR A 181 -4.77 -11.49 24.73
C TYR A 181 -5.83 -11.99 25.71
N LEU A 182 -6.90 -11.21 25.93
CA LEU A 182 -7.98 -11.62 26.84
C LEU A 182 -8.63 -12.95 26.44
N ILE A 183 -8.83 -13.18 25.14
CA ILE A 183 -9.39 -14.45 24.63
C ILE A 183 -8.42 -15.61 24.84
N SER A 184 -7.12 -15.39 24.61
CA SER A 184 -6.11 -16.43 24.77
C SER A 184 -5.76 -16.72 26.23
N SER A 185 -5.76 -15.72 27.10
CA SER A 185 -5.42 -15.85 28.52
C SER A 185 -6.58 -16.36 29.37
N SER A 186 -7.83 -16.12 28.96
CA SER A 186 -9.03 -16.64 29.64
C SER A 186 -9.26 -18.15 29.47
N GLY A 187 -8.35 -18.86 28.80
CA GLY A 187 -8.44 -20.32 28.60
C GLY A 187 -9.43 -20.75 27.50
N LEU A 188 -10.02 -19.80 26.75
CA LEU A 188 -10.86 -20.12 25.58
C LEU A 188 -10.05 -20.80 24.47
N ILE A 189 -8.75 -20.49 24.39
CA ILE A 189 -7.77 -21.14 23.52
C ILE A 189 -6.78 -21.84 24.44
N ALA A 190 -7.05 -23.10 24.79
CA ALA A 190 -6.16 -23.91 25.63
C ALA A 190 -4.88 -24.24 24.86
N LEU A 191 -3.83 -23.44 25.07
CA LEU A 191 -2.48 -23.73 24.64
C LEU A 191 -1.85 -24.63 25.71
N ASN A 192 -1.50 -25.86 25.33
CA ASN A 192 -1.02 -26.88 26.25
C ASN A 192 0.22 -26.37 27.01
N ASP A 193 0.12 -26.28 28.33
CA ASP A 193 1.07 -25.61 29.21
C ASP A 193 2.43 -26.33 29.28
N GLY A 194 3.35 -25.94 28.41
CA GLY A 194 4.77 -25.88 28.74
C GLY A 194 5.09 -24.47 29.23
N ILE A 195 5.63 -24.32 30.45
CA ILE A 195 5.79 -23.07 31.23
C ILE A 195 6.56 -21.93 30.51
N GLY A 196 7.09 -22.13 29.30
CA GLY A 196 7.63 -21.06 28.44
C GLY A 196 6.96 -20.91 27.06
N ASP A 197 6.18 -21.89 26.60
CA ASP A 197 5.63 -21.98 25.24
C ASP A 197 4.31 -21.20 25.09
N GLY A 198 3.57 -21.06 26.20
CA GLY A 198 2.30 -20.32 26.25
C GLY A 198 2.46 -18.83 25.95
N VAL A 199 3.47 -18.16 26.54
CA VAL A 199 3.68 -16.71 26.34
C VAL A 199 4.07 -16.40 24.90
N PHE A 200 4.98 -17.18 24.31
CA PHE A 200 5.37 -17.02 22.91
C PHE A 200 4.20 -17.25 21.96
N SER A 201 3.39 -18.29 22.23
CA SER A 201 2.18 -18.57 21.47
C SER A 201 1.17 -17.43 21.53
N ILE A 202 0.97 -16.81 22.70
CA ILE A 202 0.10 -15.64 22.86
C ILE A 202 0.67 -14.43 22.12
N MET A 203 1.99 -14.19 22.19
CA MET A 203 2.66 -13.14 21.39
C MET A 203 2.42 -13.34 19.89
N PHE A 204 2.54 -14.58 19.42
CA PHE A 204 2.28 -14.93 18.03
C PHE A 204 0.81 -14.71 17.63
N ILE A 205 -0.15 -15.09 18.49
CA ILE A 205 -1.57 -14.83 18.26
C ILE A 205 -1.87 -13.33 18.19
N CYS A 206 -1.27 -12.53 19.08
CA CYS A 206 -1.42 -11.08 19.07
C CYS A 206 -0.86 -10.49 17.76
N PHE A 207 0.34 -10.93 17.35
CA PHE A 207 0.94 -10.55 16.07
C PHE A 207 0.05 -10.93 14.88
N LEU A 208 -0.45 -12.16 14.84
CA LEU A 208 -1.29 -12.65 13.75
C LEU A 208 -2.62 -11.89 13.68
N THR A 209 -3.23 -11.59 14.83
CA THR A 209 -4.42 -10.75 14.93
C THR A 209 -4.15 -9.35 14.37
N GLY A 210 -2.99 -8.78 14.70
CA GLY A 210 -2.51 -7.55 14.10
C GLY A 210 -2.38 -7.63 12.58
N PHE A 211 -1.74 -8.69 12.09
CA PHE A 211 -1.56 -8.94 10.67
C PHE A 211 -2.88 -9.13 9.92
N LEU A 212 -3.92 -9.64 10.57
CA LEU A 212 -5.24 -9.84 9.98
C LEU A 212 -6.17 -8.63 10.13
N THR A 213 -5.76 -7.57 10.83
CA THR A 213 -6.61 -6.42 11.18
C THR A 213 -7.31 -5.80 9.97
N LYS A 214 -6.61 -5.54 8.86
CA LYS A 214 -7.24 -4.98 7.65
C LYS A 214 -8.30 -5.91 7.05
N TRP A 215 -8.10 -7.22 7.14
CA TRP A 215 -9.07 -8.21 6.65
C TRP A 215 -10.32 -8.21 7.53
N ILE A 216 -10.14 -8.19 8.86
CA ILE A 216 -11.23 -8.10 9.84
C ILE A 216 -12.06 -6.83 9.61
N ILE A 217 -11.41 -5.66 9.50
CA ILE A 217 -12.08 -4.37 9.25
C ILE A 217 -12.91 -4.43 7.96
N ASN A 218 -12.34 -4.98 6.88
CA ASN A 218 -13.06 -5.09 5.61
C ASN A 218 -14.26 -6.04 5.70
N ARG A 219 -14.17 -7.12 6.48
CA ARG A 219 -15.28 -8.06 6.68
C ARG A 219 -16.39 -7.43 7.50
N LEU A 220 -16.04 -6.75 8.60
CA LEU A 220 -16.99 -6.02 9.45
C LEU A 220 -17.70 -4.89 8.68
N SER A 221 -16.96 -4.13 7.86
CA SER A 221 -17.55 -3.06 7.05
C SER A 221 -18.53 -3.57 5.99
N ARG A 222 -18.37 -4.80 5.49
CA ARG A 222 -19.35 -5.39 4.56
C ARG A 222 -20.60 -5.83 5.31
N LEU A 223 -20.43 -6.55 6.42
CA LEU A 223 -21.55 -6.99 7.25
C LEU A 223 -22.41 -5.82 7.74
N SER A 224 -21.79 -4.71 8.13
CA SER A 224 -22.51 -3.50 8.55
C SER A 224 -23.29 -2.80 7.43
N ARG A 225 -22.97 -3.04 6.15
CA ARG A 225 -23.76 -2.49 5.03
C ARG A 225 -24.95 -3.37 4.66
N ASP A 226 -24.91 -4.63 5.09
CA ASP A 226 -25.93 -5.64 4.83
C ASP A 226 -26.96 -5.73 5.99
N ILE A 227 -26.83 -4.89 7.03
CA ILE A 227 -27.77 -4.68 8.15
C ILE A 227 -28.46 -3.33 7.94
#